data_AF-A0A364LDM5-F1
#
_entry.id   AF-A0A364LDM5-F1
#
_cell.length_a   1.000
_cell.length_b   1.000
_cell.length_c   1.000
_cell.angle_alpha   90.00
_cell.angle_beta   90.00
_cell.angle_gamma   90.00
#
_symmetry.space_group_name_H-M   'P 1'
#
loop_
_entity.id
_entity.type
_entity.pdbx_description
1 polymer ?
#
loop_
_entity_poly.entity_id
_entity_poly.type
_entity_poly.pdbx_seq_one_letter_code
_entity_poly.pdbx_strand_id
1 'polypeptide(L)'
;MRGVQVIEVKIRSASSKIRASNIGDFEPAIVLGRSPDWQKKDVWSGIVPVYEYFGNPVASGVMDGVKRTDITDDEERLKLVRLNKNENSKEYSEKAAAAGAVEQDMKERVREWEQTL
;
A
#
# COMPACT_ATOMS: atom_id res chain seq x y z
N MET A 1 4.19 -44.17 1.15
CA MET A 1 4.39 -42.70 1.12
C MET A 1 3.76 -42.09 2.37
N ARG A 2 4.55 -41.49 3.28
CA ARG A 2 4.00 -40.54 4.27
C ARG A 2 4.22 -39.15 3.70
N GLY A 3 3.26 -38.70 2.88
CA GLY A 3 3.48 -37.67 1.87
C GLY A 3 3.31 -36.21 2.32
N VAL A 4 2.88 -35.94 3.55
CA VAL A 4 2.67 -34.57 4.04
C VAL A 4 3.01 -34.51 5.51
N GLN A 5 3.77 -33.49 5.91
CA GLN A 5 3.97 -33.11 7.30
C GLN A 5 3.39 -31.71 7.50
N VAL A 6 2.51 -31.58 8.49
CA VAL A 6 1.87 -30.31 8.85
C VAL A 6 2.45 -29.84 10.17
N ILE A 7 2.87 -28.59 10.24
CA ILE A 7 3.37 -27.96 11.46
C ILE A 7 2.39 -26.86 11.85
N GLU A 8 1.85 -26.96 13.07
CA GLU A 8 1.04 -25.91 13.67
C GLU A 8 1.92 -25.03 14.57
N VAL A 9 1.89 -23.72 14.35
CA VAL A 9 2.59 -22.75 15.19
C VAL A 9 1.56 -21.93 15.97
N LYS A 10 1.61 -22.03 17.30
CA LYS A 10 0.78 -21.21 18.20
C LYS A 10 1.52 -19.92 18.53
N ILE A 11 1.07 -18.81 17.94
CA ILE A 11 1.60 -17.47 18.23
C ILE A 11 1.10 -17.03 19.61
N ARG A 12 1.98 -17.06 20.63
CA ARG A 12 1.68 -16.57 21.99
C ARG A 12 1.97 -15.09 22.16
N SER A 13 2.95 -14.59 21.44
CA SER A 13 3.31 -13.17 21.36
C SER A 13 3.83 -12.86 19.96
N ALA A 14 3.53 -11.66 19.48
CA ALA A 14 4.02 -11.13 18.21
C ALA A 14 4.32 -9.64 18.38
N SER A 15 5.35 -9.17 17.69
CA SER A 15 5.64 -7.73 17.57
C SER A 15 5.78 -7.38 16.10
N SER A 16 5.41 -6.16 15.74
CA SER A 16 5.53 -5.64 14.40
C SER A 16 6.14 -4.23 14.43
N LYS A 17 6.84 -3.88 13.36
CA LYS A 17 7.37 -2.54 13.14
C LYS A 17 6.75 -1.98 11.88
N ILE A 18 6.09 -0.84 12.01
CA ILE A 18 5.37 -0.20 10.91
C ILE A 18 6.08 1.10 10.58
N ARG A 19 6.40 1.28 9.29
CA ARG A 19 6.80 2.55 8.70
C ARG A 19 5.85 2.82 7.55
N ALA A 20 4.92 3.73 7.78
CA ALA A 20 3.94 4.18 6.84
C ALA A 20 3.94 5.72 6.85
N SER A 21 3.28 6.30 5.86
CA SER A 21 3.13 7.74 5.63
C SER A 21 4.41 8.45 5.23
N ASN A 22 4.22 9.54 4.48
CA ASN A 22 5.30 10.47 4.25
C ASN A 22 5.50 11.25 5.55
N ILE A 23 6.75 11.25 6.00
CA ILE A 23 7.19 11.98 7.17
C ILE A 23 7.84 13.32 6.77
N GLY A 24 7.93 13.58 5.46
CA GLY A 24 8.51 14.78 4.88
C GLY A 24 10.00 14.92 5.18
N ASP A 25 10.58 16.03 4.74
CA ASP A 25 11.87 16.47 5.24
C ASP A 25 11.68 16.96 6.68
N PHE A 26 12.41 16.38 7.64
CA PHE A 26 12.35 16.82 9.04
C PHE A 26 13.20 18.05 9.34
N GLU A 27 14.05 18.45 8.40
CA GLU A 27 15.00 19.54 8.62
C GLU A 27 14.24 20.88 8.57
N PRO A 28 14.11 21.61 9.70
CA PRO A 28 13.32 22.85 9.74
C PRO A 28 13.81 23.90 8.75
N ALA A 29 15.11 23.90 8.43
CA ALA A 29 15.69 24.80 7.44
C ALA A 29 15.23 24.50 6.00
N ILE A 30 14.95 23.25 5.66
CA ILE A 30 14.45 22.83 4.34
C ILE A 30 12.95 23.12 4.26
N VAL A 31 12.20 22.77 5.31
CA VAL A 31 10.75 22.98 5.40
C VAL A 31 10.35 24.46 5.42
N LEU A 32 11.11 25.31 6.10
CA LEU A 32 10.84 26.76 6.20
C LEU A 32 11.42 27.57 5.04
N GLY A 33 11.95 26.93 3.99
CA GLY A 33 12.54 27.64 2.85
C GLY A 33 13.77 28.50 3.24
N ARG A 34 14.55 28.06 4.22
CA ARG A 34 15.74 28.78 4.73
C ARG A 34 17.07 28.16 4.28
N SER A 35 17.03 26.97 3.67
CA SER A 35 18.19 26.33 3.04
C SER A 35 18.53 27.03 1.72
N PRO A 36 19.77 27.48 1.46
CA PRO A 36 20.16 28.12 0.20
C PRO A 36 19.77 27.37 -1.09
N ASP A 37 19.48 26.06 -0.98
CA ASP A 37 19.08 25.19 -2.08
C ASP A 37 17.60 24.79 -2.07
N TRP A 38 16.76 25.34 -1.18
CA TRP A 38 15.33 24.98 -1.08
C TRP A 38 14.53 25.25 -2.37
N GLN A 39 14.98 26.23 -3.17
CA GLN A 39 14.39 26.59 -4.46
C GLN A 39 14.88 25.73 -5.62
N LYS A 40 15.92 24.89 -5.44
CA LYS A 40 16.36 23.91 -6.45
C LYS A 40 15.43 22.71 -6.47
N LYS A 41 14.15 22.96 -6.78
CA LYS A 41 13.08 21.96 -6.93
C LYS A 41 13.19 21.14 -8.22
N ASP A 42 14.38 20.71 -8.60
CA ASP A 42 14.57 19.80 -9.75
C ASP A 42 14.40 18.33 -9.37
N VAL A 43 14.22 18.02 -8.08
CA VAL A 43 14.08 16.65 -7.56
C VAL A 43 12.73 16.50 -6.88
N TRP A 44 11.89 15.61 -7.40
CA TRP A 44 10.64 15.22 -6.75
C TRP A 44 10.94 14.28 -5.58
N SER A 45 10.41 14.61 -4.40
CA SER A 45 10.44 13.76 -3.20
C SER A 45 9.00 13.41 -2.80
N GLY A 46 8.73 12.13 -2.59
CA GLY A 46 7.42 11.67 -2.16
C GLY A 46 7.38 10.15 -1.96
N ILE A 47 6.20 9.64 -1.62
CA ILE A 47 5.96 8.21 -1.48
C ILE A 47 5.21 7.70 -2.71
N VAL A 48 5.67 6.56 -3.23
CA VAL A 48 4.94 5.78 -4.22
C VAL A 48 4.26 4.62 -3.48
N PRO A 49 2.91 4.60 -3.38
CA PRO A 49 2.21 3.50 -2.75
C PRO A 49 2.40 2.22 -3.58
N VAL A 50 2.69 1.12 -2.90
CA VAL A 50 2.83 -0.20 -3.52
C VAL A 50 1.82 -1.14 -2.86
N TYR A 51 1.13 -1.92 -3.67
CA TYR A 51 0.15 -2.89 -3.21
C TYR A 51 0.22 -4.18 -4.01
N GLU A 52 -0.21 -5.28 -3.39
CA GLU A 52 -0.34 -6.57 -4.06
C GLU A 52 -1.55 -6.56 -5.00
N TYR A 53 -1.39 -7.15 -6.18
CA TYR A 53 -2.45 -7.27 -7.17
C TYR A 53 -2.61 -8.71 -7.60
N PHE A 54 -3.81 -9.25 -7.44
CA PHE A 54 -4.19 -10.54 -7.97
C PHE A 54 -4.47 -10.43 -9.47
N GLY A 55 -3.56 -10.98 -10.26
CA GLY A 55 -3.67 -11.11 -11.72
C GLY A 55 -4.83 -11.99 -12.16
N ASN A 56 -5.02 -12.13 -13.47
CA ASN A 56 -6.04 -13.02 -14.00
C ASN A 56 -5.67 -14.48 -13.71
N PRO A 57 -6.62 -15.32 -13.27
CA PRO A 57 -6.37 -16.76 -13.12
C PRO A 57 -5.88 -17.36 -14.43
N VAL A 58 -4.89 -18.23 -14.33
CA VAL A 58 -4.37 -19.02 -15.47
C VAL A 58 -4.93 -20.44 -15.39
N ALA A 59 -5.28 -21.00 -16.54
CA ALA A 59 -5.77 -22.36 -16.61
C ALA A 59 -4.65 -23.35 -16.25
N SER A 60 -4.97 -24.37 -15.44
CA SER A 60 -4.01 -25.38 -15.01
C SER A 60 -3.78 -26.49 -16.04
N GLY A 61 -4.59 -26.56 -17.11
CA GLY A 61 -4.55 -27.63 -18.13
C GLY A 61 -5.01 -29.01 -17.63
N VAL A 62 -5.24 -29.19 -16.32
CA VAL A 62 -5.58 -30.48 -15.70
C VAL A 62 -6.95 -31.00 -16.14
N MET A 63 -7.84 -30.11 -16.59
CA MET A 63 -9.23 -30.42 -16.96
C MET A 63 -9.51 -30.15 -18.44
N ASP A 64 -8.48 -30.14 -19.30
CA ASP A 64 -8.65 -29.96 -20.73
C ASP A 64 -9.52 -31.08 -21.32
N GLY A 65 -10.62 -30.71 -21.98
CA GLY A 65 -11.57 -31.66 -22.59
C GLY A 65 -12.75 -32.08 -21.70
N VAL A 66 -12.79 -31.68 -20.43
CA VAL A 66 -13.95 -31.94 -19.55
C VAL A 66 -15.00 -30.84 -19.76
N LYS A 67 -16.17 -31.19 -20.31
CA LYS A 67 -17.33 -30.30 -20.35
C LYS A 67 -17.80 -30.02 -18.92
N ARG A 68 -17.46 -28.83 -18.43
CA ARG A 68 -17.93 -28.35 -17.14
C ARG A 68 -19.40 -27.91 -17.28
N THR A 69 -20.25 -28.44 -16.41
CA THR A 69 -21.71 -28.23 -16.49
C THR A 69 -22.23 -27.03 -15.70
N ASP A 70 -21.52 -26.54 -14.66
CA ASP A 70 -21.96 -25.41 -13.82
C ASP A 70 -20.76 -24.67 -13.19
N ILE A 71 -20.10 -23.76 -13.92
CA ILE A 71 -18.91 -23.03 -13.41
C ILE A 71 -19.18 -21.55 -13.16
N THR A 72 -20.26 -21.02 -13.74
CA THR A 72 -20.45 -19.58 -13.84
C THR A 72 -20.49 -18.91 -12.48
N ASP A 73 -21.12 -19.56 -11.48
CA ASP A 73 -21.21 -19.00 -10.13
C ASP A 73 -19.86 -18.96 -9.40
N ASP A 74 -19.05 -20.01 -9.50
CA ASP A 74 -17.73 -20.05 -8.84
C ASP A 74 -16.70 -19.15 -9.53
N GLU A 75 -16.71 -19.06 -10.86
CA GLU A 75 -15.83 -18.16 -11.60
C GLU A 75 -16.19 -16.68 -11.35
N GLU A 76 -17.49 -16.35 -11.33
CA GLU A 76 -17.95 -15.01 -10.99
C GLU A 76 -17.63 -14.64 -9.53
N ARG A 77 -17.85 -15.57 -8.60
CA ARG A 77 -17.49 -15.39 -7.18
C ARG A 77 -16.00 -15.16 -7.00
N LEU A 78 -15.15 -15.96 -7.64
CA LEU A 78 -13.70 -15.79 -7.60
C LEU A 78 -13.27 -14.45 -8.20
N LYS A 79 -13.91 -14.03 -9.31
CA LYS A 79 -13.66 -12.74 -9.94
C LYS A 79 -14.03 -11.59 -9.00
N LEU A 80 -15.17 -11.67 -8.32
CA LEU A 80 -15.61 -10.67 -7.34
C LEU A 80 -14.63 -10.57 -6.17
N VAL A 81 -14.26 -11.70 -5.57
CA VAL A 81 -13.27 -11.74 -4.48
C VAL A 81 -11.96 -11.10 -4.89
N ARG A 82 -11.50 -11.39 -6.11
CA ARG A 82 -10.27 -10.82 -6.67
C ARG A 82 -10.35 -9.31 -6.81
N LEU A 83 -11.42 -8.79 -7.42
CA LEU A 83 -11.61 -7.36 -7.63
C LEU A 83 -11.65 -6.61 -6.30
N ASN A 84 -12.46 -7.11 -5.35
CA ASN A 84 -12.56 -6.52 -4.02
C ASN A 84 -11.22 -6.51 -3.28
N LYS A 85 -10.44 -7.60 -3.36
CA LYS A 85 -9.09 -7.63 -2.75
C LYS A 85 -8.13 -6.62 -3.37
N ASN A 86 -8.18 -6.46 -4.70
CA ASN A 86 -7.32 -5.52 -5.40
C ASN A 86 -7.69 -4.07 -5.04
N GLU A 87 -8.99 -3.75 -5.00
CA GLU A 87 -9.48 -2.44 -4.58
C GLU A 87 -9.08 -2.13 -3.13
N ASN A 88 -9.33 -3.06 -2.21
CA ASN A 88 -8.98 -2.89 -0.80
C ASN A 88 -7.46 -2.74 -0.59
N SER A 89 -6.64 -3.49 -1.32
CA SER A 89 -5.18 -3.40 -1.21
C SER A 89 -4.66 -2.06 -1.73
N LYS A 90 -5.21 -1.59 -2.85
CA LYS A 90 -4.90 -0.27 -3.39
C LYS A 90 -5.31 0.83 -2.40
N GLU A 91 -6.56 0.83 -1.95
CA GLU A 91 -7.10 1.83 -1.02
C GLU A 91 -6.28 1.86 0.29
N TYR A 92 -5.93 0.70 0.83
CA TYR A 92 -5.07 0.61 2.00
C TYR A 92 -3.70 1.25 1.75
N SER A 93 -3.05 0.94 0.63
CA SER A 93 -1.72 1.48 0.31
C SER A 93 -1.74 3.00 0.11
N GLU A 94 -2.78 3.53 -0.52
CA GLU A 94 -2.96 4.97 -0.72
C GLU A 94 -3.19 5.68 0.61
N LYS A 95 -4.05 5.12 1.49
CA LYS A 95 -4.25 5.64 2.85
C LYS A 95 -2.99 5.57 3.69
N ALA A 96 -2.23 4.48 3.59
CA ALA A 96 -0.98 4.31 4.31
C ALA A 96 0.11 5.25 3.80
N ALA A 97 0.11 5.61 2.51
CA ALA A 97 1.06 6.56 1.92
C ALA A 97 0.68 8.03 2.17
N ALA A 98 -0.56 8.31 2.58
CA ALA A 98 -1.03 9.66 2.86
C ALA A 98 -0.17 10.37 3.91
N ALA A 99 -0.14 11.70 3.84
CA ALA A 99 0.58 12.56 4.76
C ALA A 99 0.20 12.23 6.22
N GLY A 100 1.21 11.92 7.04
CA GLY A 100 0.99 11.65 8.45
C GLY A 100 0.59 12.92 9.21
N ALA A 101 0.11 12.76 10.45
CA ALA A 101 -0.28 13.88 11.31
C ALA A 101 0.84 14.93 11.47
N VAL A 102 2.10 14.48 11.53
CA VAL A 102 3.27 15.36 11.65
C VAL A 102 3.49 16.21 10.39
N GLU A 103 3.32 15.62 9.20
CA GLU A 103 3.45 16.36 7.94
C GLU A 103 2.30 17.37 7.79
N GLN A 104 1.08 17.02 8.23
CA GLN A 104 -0.07 17.91 8.21
C GLN A 104 0.12 19.11 9.15
N ASP A 105 0.50 18.88 10.41
CA ASP A 105 0.81 19.93 11.39
C ASP A 105 1.90 20.88 10.86
N MET A 106 2.95 20.31 10.27
CA MET A 106 4.04 21.11 9.71
C MET A 106 3.57 21.97 8.53
N LYS A 107 2.74 21.44 7.62
CA LYS A 107 2.17 22.20 6.50
C LYS A 107 1.28 23.34 6.97
N GLU A 108 0.47 23.12 8.01
CA GLU A 108 -0.36 24.17 8.60
C GLU A 108 0.49 25.29 9.17
N ARG A 109 1.53 24.96 9.95
CA ARG A 109 2.46 25.96 10.53
C ARG A 109 3.19 26.78 9.48
N VAL A 110 3.62 26.16 8.38
CA VAL A 110 4.24 26.88 7.26
C VAL A 110 3.24 27.86 6.63
N ARG A 111 1.99 27.43 6.44
CA ARG A 111 0.94 28.27 5.84
C ARG A 111 0.59 29.47 6.71
N GLU A 112 0.50 29.28 8.02
CA GLU A 112 0.29 30.39 8.98
C GLU A 112 1.44 31.40 8.91
N TRP A 113 2.68 30.94 8.81
CA TRP A 113 3.84 31.82 8.70
C TRP A 113 3.83 32.64 7.41
N GLU A 114 3.50 32.04 6.27
CA GLU A 114 3.39 32.75 4.99
C GLU A 114 2.32 33.87 5.03
N GLN A 115 1.28 33.74 5.85
CA GLN A 115 0.25 34.76 6.02
C GLN A 115 0.66 35.91 6.94
N THR A 116 1.73 35.75 7.71
CA THR A 116 2.28 36.78 8.61
C THR A 116 3.39 37.62 7.98
N LEU A 117 3.78 37.28 6.75
CA LEU A 117 4.73 38.02 5.90
C LEU A 117 4.00 38.95 4.94
#